data_AF-M2YKS6-F1
#
_entry.id   AF-M2YKS6-F1
#
_cell.length_a   1.000
_cell.length_b   1.000
_cell.length_c   1.000
_cell.angle_alpha   90.00
_cell.angle_beta   90.00
_cell.angle_gamma   90.00
#
_symmetry.space_group_name_H-M   'P 1'
#
loop_
_entity.id
_entity.type
_entity.pdbx_description
1 polymer ?
#
loop_
_entity_poly.entity_id
_entity_poly.type
_entity_poly.pdbx_seq_one_letter_code
_entity_poly.pdbx_strand_id
1 'polypeptide(L)'
;MEPKVNLYFTEPDIVVLNNLIQDVKSDVRGKPLGDTTITPEMMEKYSDDEPVVLEHDKLSITRLEAYNDPNSPDFAPTVFTTWDSKDLPVWVNEYLVKPYARMAMRVVRHPTDVVFLTHIILYMTVNLGSAAWLFYRFTYIHGVLHLAYTGWNIGPFTLMMHNHIHNNGVLAKKWKWFDSVFPYVLEPLLGHTWDSYYYHHVKHHHVESNGPGDLSTTIRYQRDDVLHFLHYFARFLLFIWLELPLYFIRKGKTNLAVRAFIGEASSYVFIYMMTKLNPRASTFVFLLPFAVLRFALMVGNWGQHALVDEVDPSSDFRTSVTMIDVMSNRVCFNDGYHTAHHLNPLRHWRDQPLHFVKSKEAYRSGRALVFHDIDWFMMTVKLLSKDYLTLADHLVPMGDQIGMSRTELADMLRRKTRKFTEADIQAKFRRENI
;
A
#
# COMPACT_ATOMS: atom_id res chain seq x y z
N MET A 1 -11.63 -23.87 1.27
CA MET A 1 -10.42 -24.69 1.03
C MET A 1 -9.40 -24.26 2.07
N GLU A 2 -8.61 -25.14 2.69
CA GLU A 2 -7.57 -24.64 3.61
C GLU A 2 -6.55 -23.79 2.83
N PRO A 3 -6.21 -22.56 3.27
CA PRO A 3 -5.18 -21.75 2.64
C PRO A 3 -3.86 -22.52 2.57
N LYS A 4 -3.18 -22.48 1.42
CA LYS A 4 -1.87 -23.10 1.25
C LYS A 4 -0.81 -22.02 1.38
N VAL A 5 0.13 -22.21 2.31
CA VAL A 5 1.24 -21.28 2.53
C VAL A 5 2.26 -21.42 1.41
N ASN A 6 2.62 -20.31 0.78
CA ASN A 6 3.67 -20.28 -0.23
C ASN A 6 5.02 -19.87 0.38
N LEU A 7 5.95 -20.82 0.46
CA LEU A 7 7.28 -20.61 1.07
C LEU A 7 8.20 -19.63 0.33
N TYR A 8 7.79 -19.17 -0.86
CA TYR A 8 8.48 -18.12 -1.61
C TYR A 8 8.11 -16.70 -1.13
N PHE A 9 6.98 -16.55 -0.43
CA PHE A 9 6.57 -15.26 0.12
C PHE A 9 7.32 -14.90 1.40
N THR A 10 7.06 -13.69 1.90
CA THR A 10 7.86 -13.10 2.96
C THR A 10 7.73 -13.89 4.26
N GLU A 11 8.78 -13.89 5.08
CA GLU A 11 8.72 -14.51 6.42
C GLU A 11 7.51 -14.01 7.23
N PRO A 12 7.17 -12.70 7.24
CA PRO A 12 5.96 -12.24 7.90
C PRO A 12 4.66 -12.81 7.34
N ASP A 13 4.52 -12.93 6.02
CA ASP A 13 3.32 -13.54 5.41
C ASP A 13 3.15 -15.01 5.86
N ILE A 14 4.25 -15.78 5.84
CA ILE A 14 4.27 -17.18 6.26
C ILE A 14 3.85 -17.31 7.73
N VAL A 15 4.41 -16.47 8.61
CA VAL A 15 4.08 -16.48 10.05
C VAL A 15 2.63 -16.11 10.29
N VAL A 16 2.15 -15.00 9.69
CA VAL A 16 0.79 -14.50 9.89
C VAL A 16 -0.26 -15.45 9.33
N LEU A 17 -0.07 -15.99 8.12
CA LEU A 17 -1.03 -16.91 7.53
C LEU A 17 -1.13 -18.22 8.33
N ASN A 18 -0.01 -18.81 8.74
CA ASN A 18 -0.02 -20.01 9.60
C ASN A 18 -0.74 -19.76 10.92
N ASN A 19 -0.49 -18.60 11.53
CA ASN A 19 -1.13 -18.18 12.76
C ASN A 19 -2.67 -18.09 12.62
N LEU A 20 -3.17 -17.48 11.54
CA LEU A 20 -4.61 -17.39 11.27
C LEU A 20 -5.24 -18.75 10.91
N ILE A 21 -4.53 -19.63 10.18
CA ILE A 21 -5.01 -20.99 9.93
C ILE A 21 -5.19 -21.74 11.26
N GLN A 22 -4.29 -21.54 12.22
CA GLN A 22 -4.41 -22.15 13.55
C GLN A 22 -5.60 -21.60 14.34
N ASP A 23 -5.92 -20.31 14.21
CA ASP A 23 -7.13 -19.72 14.79
C ASP A 23 -8.40 -20.38 14.24
N VAL A 24 -8.48 -20.54 12.91
CA VAL A 24 -9.63 -21.19 12.26
C VAL A 24 -9.76 -22.65 12.70
N LYS A 25 -8.65 -23.40 12.76
CA LYS A 25 -8.64 -24.81 13.21
C LYS A 25 -9.03 -24.98 14.67
N SER A 26 -8.72 -23.97 15.50
CA SER A 26 -9.00 -23.99 16.93
C SER A 26 -10.31 -23.27 17.30
N ASP A 27 -11.12 -22.88 16.30
CA ASP A 27 -12.38 -22.13 16.44
C ASP A 27 -12.27 -20.87 17.31
N VAL A 28 -11.18 -20.11 17.14
CA VAL A 28 -10.91 -18.89 17.93
C VAL A 28 -11.68 -17.70 17.34
N ARG A 29 -12.91 -17.51 17.82
CA ARG A 29 -13.81 -16.44 17.35
C ARG A 29 -13.64 -15.08 18.05
N GLY A 30 -12.81 -15.00 19.08
CA GLY A 30 -12.70 -13.79 19.91
C GLY A 30 -13.94 -13.56 20.80
N LYS A 31 -13.91 -12.48 21.58
CA LYS A 31 -15.02 -12.00 22.40
C LYS A 31 -15.95 -11.15 21.53
N PRO A 32 -17.27 -11.27 21.69
CA PRO A 32 -18.20 -10.30 21.12
C PRO A 32 -17.89 -8.94 21.75
N LEU A 33 -17.50 -7.97 20.93
CA LEU A 33 -17.58 -6.59 21.36
C LEU A 33 -19.05 -6.21 21.40
N GLY A 34 -19.53 -5.74 22.56
CA GLY A 34 -20.83 -5.07 22.62
C GLY A 34 -20.86 -3.89 21.64
N ASP A 35 -22.04 -3.32 21.36
CA ASP A 35 -22.30 -2.23 20.39
C ASP A 35 -21.57 -0.89 20.65
N THR A 36 -20.39 -0.91 21.27
CA THR A 36 -19.60 0.27 21.60
C THR A 36 -18.76 0.63 20.38
N THR A 37 -18.96 1.82 19.85
CA THR A 37 -18.12 2.40 18.79
C THR A 37 -16.72 2.62 19.35
N ILE A 38 -15.76 1.75 19.03
CA ILE A 38 -14.37 1.94 19.43
C ILE A 38 -13.66 2.78 18.36
N THR A 39 -13.11 3.93 18.75
CA THR A 39 -12.28 4.74 17.85
C THR A 39 -10.97 4.00 17.52
N PRO A 40 -10.30 4.31 16.40
CA PRO A 40 -8.96 3.76 16.09
C PRO A 40 -7.96 3.90 17.24
N GLU A 41 -7.97 5.05 17.93
CA GLU A 41 -7.11 5.34 19.09
C GLU A 41 -7.44 4.48 20.31
N MET A 42 -8.73 4.25 20.56
CA MET A 42 -9.17 3.33 21.61
C MET A 42 -8.82 1.89 21.24
N MET A 43 -8.92 1.50 19.96
CA MET A 43 -8.53 0.17 19.50
C MET A 43 -7.02 -0.09 19.58
N GLU A 44 -6.17 0.88 19.21
CA GLU A 44 -4.71 0.76 19.34
C GLU A 44 -4.33 0.59 20.83
N LYS A 45 -5.01 1.33 21.71
CA LYS A 45 -4.89 1.14 23.15
C LYS A 45 -5.42 -0.21 23.65
N TYR A 46 -6.57 -0.67 23.12
CA TYR A 46 -7.12 -1.99 23.43
C TYR A 46 -6.19 -3.13 22.96
N SER A 47 -5.52 -2.98 21.81
CA SER A 47 -4.55 -3.95 21.32
C SER A 47 -3.24 -3.97 22.10
N ASP A 48 -2.84 -2.84 22.68
CA ASP A 48 -1.66 -2.76 23.55
C ASP A 48 -1.94 -3.29 24.96
N ASP A 49 -3.18 -3.16 25.45
CA ASP A 49 -3.59 -3.52 26.82
C ASP A 49 -4.17 -4.95 26.97
N GLU A 50 -4.71 -5.59 25.92
CA GLU A 50 -5.21 -6.98 26.01
C GLU A 50 -4.03 -7.98 26.03
N PRO A 51 -3.94 -8.87 27.04
CA PRO A 51 -2.86 -9.82 27.12
C PRO A 51 -2.96 -10.85 26.00
N VAL A 52 -1.85 -11.09 25.29
CA VAL A 52 -1.75 -12.17 24.30
C VAL A 52 -1.80 -13.52 25.02
N VAL A 53 -2.95 -14.18 24.98
CA VAL A 53 -3.19 -15.42 25.74
C VAL A 53 -2.74 -16.67 24.97
N LEU A 54 -2.91 -16.68 23.64
CA LEU A 54 -2.70 -17.88 22.83
C LEU A 54 -1.21 -18.14 22.58
N GLU A 55 -0.77 -19.39 22.77
CA GLU A 55 0.64 -19.76 22.64
C GLU A 55 1.18 -19.55 21.21
N HIS A 56 0.40 -19.85 20.17
CA HIS A 56 0.84 -19.61 18.79
C HIS A 56 0.96 -18.13 18.44
N ASP A 57 0.24 -17.26 19.13
CA ASP A 57 0.34 -15.80 18.97
C ASP A 57 1.65 -15.31 19.60
N LYS A 58 1.97 -15.77 20.81
CA LYS A 58 3.25 -15.48 21.48
C LYS A 58 4.43 -15.92 20.62
N LEU A 59 4.37 -17.12 20.03
CA LEU A 59 5.41 -17.64 19.15
C LEU A 59 5.57 -16.77 17.88
N SER A 60 4.45 -16.38 17.27
CA SER A 60 4.45 -15.53 16.07
C SER A 60 5.00 -14.14 16.37
N ILE A 61 4.59 -13.53 17.48
CA ILE A 61 5.11 -12.24 17.96
C ILE A 61 6.61 -12.32 18.21
N THR A 62 7.06 -13.32 18.97
CA THR A 62 8.49 -13.52 19.28
C THR A 62 9.31 -13.63 18.00
N ARG A 63 8.82 -14.40 17.00
CA ARG A 63 9.51 -14.55 15.72
C ARG A 63 9.59 -13.24 14.95
N LEU A 64 8.48 -12.50 14.85
CA LEU A 64 8.43 -11.23 14.12
C LEU A 64 9.28 -10.13 14.79
N GLU A 65 9.29 -10.07 16.12
CA GLU A 65 10.17 -9.17 16.88
C GLU A 65 11.64 -9.50 16.64
N ALA A 66 12.02 -10.78 16.78
CA ALA A 66 13.37 -11.25 16.54
C ALA A 66 13.84 -11.01 15.09
N TYR A 67 12.92 -11.05 14.12
CA TYR A 67 13.21 -10.80 12.72
C TYR A 67 13.51 -9.31 12.44
N ASN A 68 12.92 -8.40 13.22
CA ASN A 68 13.08 -6.95 13.05
C ASN A 68 14.16 -6.33 13.96
N ASP A 69 14.56 -6.98 15.05
CA ASP A 69 15.58 -6.46 15.99
C ASP A 69 17.01 -6.66 15.48
N PRO A 70 17.78 -5.60 15.17
CA PRO A 70 19.18 -5.71 14.71
C PRO A 70 20.14 -6.41 15.67
N ASN A 71 19.78 -6.57 16.95
CA ASN A 71 20.59 -7.26 17.94
C ASN A 71 20.27 -8.76 18.06
N SER A 72 19.17 -9.21 17.42
CA SER A 72 18.77 -10.60 17.40
C SER A 72 19.64 -11.42 16.45
N PRO A 73 19.99 -12.67 16.77
CA PRO A 73 20.64 -13.58 15.83
C PRO A 73 19.75 -13.93 14.63
N ASP A 74 18.44 -13.76 14.76
CA ASP A 74 17.45 -14.00 13.70
C ASP A 74 17.21 -12.78 12.80
N PHE A 75 17.89 -11.67 13.07
CA PHE A 75 17.76 -10.46 12.27
C PHE A 75 18.19 -10.68 10.82
N ALA A 76 17.32 -10.29 9.90
CA ALA A 76 17.66 -10.22 8.48
C ALA A 76 17.24 -8.86 7.90
N PRO A 77 18.19 -8.02 7.43
CA PRO A 77 17.82 -6.83 6.68
C PRO A 77 17.27 -7.26 5.31
N THR A 78 16.24 -6.56 4.84
CA THR A 78 15.74 -6.78 3.48
C THR A 78 16.69 -6.09 2.53
N VAL A 79 17.36 -6.83 1.65
CA VAL A 79 18.35 -6.25 0.70
C VAL A 79 17.77 -6.14 -0.71
N PHE A 80 17.06 -7.18 -1.14
CA PHE A 80 16.42 -7.30 -2.44
C PHE A 80 14.97 -7.73 -2.28
N THR A 81 14.14 -7.41 -3.27
CA THR A 81 12.74 -7.86 -3.33
C THR A 81 12.59 -9.15 -4.12
N THR A 82 13.58 -9.57 -4.92
CA THR A 82 13.51 -10.78 -5.75
C THR A 82 14.03 -12.04 -5.03
N TRP A 83 15.01 -11.89 -4.14
CA TRP A 83 15.71 -13.01 -3.49
C TRP A 83 15.96 -12.74 -2.02
N ASP A 84 15.87 -13.79 -1.21
CA ASP A 84 16.31 -13.79 0.18
C ASP A 84 17.75 -14.30 0.30
N SER A 85 18.34 -14.10 1.47
CA SER A 85 19.69 -14.63 1.74
C SER A 85 19.76 -16.15 1.53
N LYS A 86 18.70 -16.89 1.86
CA LYS A 86 18.65 -18.35 1.65
C LYS A 86 18.70 -18.77 0.17
N ASP A 87 18.31 -17.88 -0.75
CA ASP A 87 18.23 -18.18 -2.19
C ASP A 87 19.56 -17.93 -2.92
N LEU A 88 20.51 -17.27 -2.26
CA LEU A 88 21.78 -16.87 -2.85
C LEU A 88 22.89 -17.86 -2.50
N PRO A 89 23.86 -18.10 -3.41
CA PRO A 89 25.03 -18.90 -3.10
C PRO A 89 25.76 -18.36 -1.85
N VAL A 90 26.22 -19.26 -0.98
CA VAL A 90 26.87 -18.88 0.30
C VAL A 90 28.00 -17.87 0.10
N TRP A 91 28.83 -18.05 -0.93
CA TRP A 91 29.93 -17.12 -1.21
C TRP A 91 29.44 -15.73 -1.65
N VAL A 92 28.32 -15.63 -2.38
CA VAL A 92 27.70 -14.34 -2.74
C VAL A 92 27.21 -13.63 -1.47
N ASN A 93 26.59 -14.38 -0.55
CA ASN A 93 26.14 -13.82 0.71
C ASN A 93 27.29 -13.30 1.57
N GLU A 94 28.31 -14.13 1.79
CA GLU A 94 29.40 -13.79 2.71
C GLU A 94 30.29 -12.65 2.19
N TYR A 95 30.61 -12.66 0.89
CA TYR A 95 31.61 -11.74 0.34
C TYR A 95 31.02 -10.53 -0.38
N LEU A 96 29.72 -10.53 -0.74
CA LEU A 96 29.10 -9.40 -1.46
C LEU A 96 27.91 -8.81 -0.68
N VAL A 97 26.88 -9.62 -0.41
CA VAL A 97 25.61 -9.12 0.13
C VAL A 97 25.75 -8.65 1.57
N LYS A 98 26.33 -9.47 2.47
CA LYS A 98 26.51 -9.09 3.88
C LYS A 98 27.42 -7.86 4.05
N PRO A 99 28.58 -7.75 3.37
CA PRO A 99 29.38 -6.53 3.39
C PRO A 99 28.62 -5.29 2.92
N TYR A 100 27.89 -5.40 1.80
CA TYR A 100 27.04 -4.31 1.31
C TYR A 100 25.96 -3.93 2.33
N ALA A 101 25.23 -4.91 2.87
CA ALA A 101 24.18 -4.67 3.86
C ALA A 101 24.73 -3.97 5.12
N ARG A 102 25.89 -4.39 5.63
CA ARG A 102 26.55 -3.72 6.78
C ARG A 102 26.88 -2.26 6.51
N MET A 103 27.30 -1.93 5.29
CA MET A 103 27.53 -0.54 4.88
C MET A 103 26.19 0.21 4.72
N ALA A 104 25.24 -0.37 4.01
CA ALA A 104 23.95 0.22 3.69
C ALA A 104 23.12 0.52 4.94
N MET A 105 23.17 -0.34 5.97
CA MET A 105 22.54 -0.10 7.27
C MET A 105 23.01 1.18 7.97
N ARG A 106 24.20 1.70 7.63
CA ARG A 106 24.70 2.99 8.13
C ARG A 106 24.19 4.18 7.33
N VAL A 107 23.52 3.95 6.20
CA VAL A 107 23.02 4.95 5.25
C VAL A 107 21.50 5.07 5.35
N VAL A 108 20.79 3.94 5.44
CA VAL A 108 19.33 3.89 5.58
C VAL A 108 18.88 4.33 6.97
N ARG A 109 17.60 4.72 7.09
CA ARG A 109 17.04 5.23 8.33
C ARG A 109 16.88 4.14 9.39
N HIS A 110 16.33 3.00 9.01
CA HIS A 110 16.23 1.81 9.86
C HIS A 110 17.13 0.71 9.30
N PRO A 111 17.82 -0.09 10.14
CA PRO A 111 18.69 -1.18 9.65
C PRO A 111 17.97 -2.20 8.77
N THR A 112 16.65 -2.30 8.92
CA THR A 112 15.78 -3.13 8.11
C THR A 112 15.60 -2.66 6.65
N ASP A 113 15.89 -1.39 6.36
CA ASP A 113 15.52 -0.68 5.12
C ASP A 113 16.60 -0.69 4.03
N VAL A 114 17.59 -1.60 4.11
CA VAL A 114 18.67 -1.70 3.11
C VAL A 114 18.11 -1.73 1.67
N VAL A 115 16.96 -2.36 1.49
CA VAL A 115 16.21 -2.45 0.24
C VAL A 115 15.90 -1.09 -0.40
N PHE A 116 15.60 -0.05 0.39
CA PHE A 116 15.34 1.29 -0.17
C PHE A 116 16.60 1.89 -0.78
N LEU A 117 17.76 1.76 -0.12
CA LEU A 117 19.02 2.21 -0.71
C LEU A 117 19.36 1.42 -1.98
N THR A 118 19.14 0.10 -1.97
CA THR A 118 19.34 -0.74 -3.16
C THR A 118 18.49 -0.23 -4.34
N HIS A 119 17.21 0.04 -4.12
CA HIS A 119 16.33 0.58 -5.16
C HIS A 119 16.75 1.97 -5.63
N ILE A 120 17.09 2.88 -4.71
CA ILE A 120 17.57 4.23 -5.08
C ILE A 120 18.82 4.14 -5.97
N ILE A 121 19.79 3.30 -5.62
CA ILE A 121 21.00 3.09 -6.45
C ILE A 121 20.62 2.53 -7.82
N LEU A 122 19.75 1.52 -7.88
CA LEU A 122 19.30 0.92 -9.13
C LEU A 122 18.57 1.94 -10.01
N TYR A 123 17.69 2.77 -9.47
CA TYR A 123 16.94 3.75 -10.25
C TYR A 123 17.82 4.90 -10.75
N MET A 124 18.71 5.40 -9.89
CA MET A 124 19.65 6.46 -10.25
C MET A 124 20.67 6.03 -11.30
N THR A 125 20.95 4.73 -11.39
CA THR A 125 21.91 4.20 -12.38
C THR A 125 21.20 3.68 -13.63
N VAL A 126 20.24 2.77 -13.47
CA VAL A 126 19.57 2.08 -14.57
C VAL A 126 18.48 2.94 -15.19
N ASN A 127 17.46 3.39 -14.44
CA ASN A 127 16.36 4.19 -15.03
C ASN A 127 16.87 5.52 -15.56
N LEU A 128 17.61 6.28 -14.76
CA LEU A 128 18.15 7.58 -15.16
C LEU A 128 19.19 7.45 -16.29
N GLY A 129 20.11 6.50 -16.20
CA GLY A 129 21.11 6.28 -17.27
C GLY A 129 20.46 5.83 -18.59
N SER A 130 19.47 4.93 -18.50
CA SER A 130 18.67 4.48 -19.64
C SER A 130 17.88 5.64 -20.27
N ALA A 131 17.27 6.50 -19.46
CA ALA A 131 16.59 7.71 -19.93
C ALA A 131 17.56 8.66 -20.63
N ALA A 132 18.68 9.00 -20.00
CA ALA A 132 19.69 9.90 -20.59
C ALA A 132 20.19 9.37 -21.95
N TRP A 133 20.43 8.05 -22.05
CA TRP A 133 20.83 7.43 -23.31
C TRP A 133 19.72 7.46 -24.36
N LEU A 134 18.45 7.28 -24.01
CA LEU A 134 17.33 7.43 -24.95
C LEU A 134 17.23 8.83 -25.54
N PHE A 135 17.51 9.86 -24.73
CA PHE A 135 17.54 11.24 -25.21
C PHE A 135 18.77 11.53 -26.10
N TYR A 136 19.90 10.90 -25.81
CA TYR A 136 21.12 11.01 -26.63
C TYR A 136 21.02 10.23 -27.96
N ARG A 137 20.57 8.98 -27.91
CA ARG A 137 20.48 8.06 -29.04
C ARG A 137 19.26 7.15 -28.93
N PHE A 138 18.12 7.65 -29.40
CA PHE A 138 16.87 6.91 -29.37
C PHE A 138 16.87 5.69 -30.29
N THR A 139 16.38 4.55 -29.77
CA THR A 139 15.92 3.42 -30.56
C THR A 139 14.62 2.86 -29.95
N TYR A 140 13.73 2.30 -30.78
CA TYR A 140 12.48 1.73 -30.27
C TYR A 140 12.70 0.52 -29.37
N ILE A 141 13.67 -0.34 -29.69
CA ILE A 141 13.99 -1.52 -28.85
C ILE A 141 14.39 -1.06 -27.44
N HIS A 142 15.29 -0.08 -27.34
CA HIS A 142 15.67 0.46 -26.04
C HIS A 142 14.50 1.17 -25.36
N GLY A 143 13.67 1.93 -26.09
CA GLY A 143 12.47 2.57 -25.53
C GLY A 143 11.51 1.56 -24.90
N VAL A 144 11.23 0.45 -25.59
CA VAL A 144 10.36 -0.63 -25.09
C VAL A 144 10.97 -1.32 -23.88
N LEU A 145 12.27 -1.65 -23.92
CA LEU A 145 12.96 -2.27 -22.78
C LEU A 145 13.01 -1.33 -21.56
N HIS A 146 13.24 -0.03 -21.79
CA HIS A 146 13.18 1.00 -20.74
C HIS A 146 11.80 1.05 -20.11
N LEU A 147 10.74 1.08 -20.93
CA LEU A 147 9.37 1.12 -20.43
C LEU A 147 9.01 -0.15 -19.66
N ALA A 148 9.38 -1.33 -20.15
CA ALA A 148 9.13 -2.59 -19.47
C ALA A 148 9.82 -2.65 -18.11
N TYR A 149 11.10 -2.26 -18.05
CA TYR A 149 11.84 -2.18 -16.79
C TYR A 149 11.25 -1.11 -15.86
N THR A 150 10.88 0.06 -16.37
CA THR A 150 10.24 1.11 -15.57
C THR A 150 8.91 0.62 -15.01
N GLY A 151 8.08 -0.04 -15.82
CA GLY A 151 6.81 -0.64 -15.39
C GLY A 151 6.98 -1.64 -14.25
N TRP A 152 8.02 -2.48 -14.31
CA TRP A 152 8.35 -3.41 -13.22
C TRP A 152 8.69 -2.69 -11.90
N ASN A 153 9.27 -1.49 -11.99
CA ASN A 153 9.73 -0.72 -10.84
C ASN A 153 8.69 0.28 -10.29
N ILE A 154 7.60 0.54 -11.01
CA ILE A 154 6.57 1.52 -10.61
C ILE A 154 5.98 1.18 -9.23
N GLY A 155 5.59 -0.08 -9.00
CA GLY A 155 5.04 -0.54 -7.72
C GLY A 155 6.03 -0.33 -6.57
N PRO A 156 7.20 -0.98 -6.59
CA PRO A 156 8.22 -0.82 -5.55
C PRO A 156 8.62 0.65 -5.33
N PHE A 157 8.85 1.44 -6.37
CA PHE A 157 9.19 2.86 -6.20
C PHE A 157 8.05 3.63 -5.52
N THR A 158 6.80 3.41 -5.93
CA THR A 158 5.63 4.08 -5.35
C THR A 158 5.49 3.77 -3.87
N LEU A 159 5.70 2.52 -3.45
CA LEU A 159 5.60 2.14 -2.04
C LEU A 159 6.84 2.49 -1.21
N MET A 160 8.02 2.60 -1.84
CA MET A 160 9.17 3.28 -1.20
C MET A 160 8.85 4.76 -0.96
N MET A 161 8.24 5.44 -1.93
CA MET A 161 7.81 6.83 -1.76
C MET A 161 6.69 6.97 -0.75
N HIS A 162 5.76 6.01 -0.65
CA HIS A 162 4.75 5.94 0.41
C HIS A 162 5.41 5.89 1.80
N ASN A 163 6.40 5.03 1.98
CA ASN A 163 7.19 4.99 3.22
C ASN A 163 7.95 6.30 3.46
N HIS A 164 8.55 6.89 2.42
CA HIS A 164 9.27 8.16 2.50
C HIS A 164 8.38 9.31 2.99
N ILE A 165 7.20 9.49 2.39
CA ILE A 165 6.33 10.63 2.68
C ILE A 165 5.65 10.52 4.05
N HIS A 166 5.36 9.31 4.52
CA HIS A 166 4.84 9.09 5.87
C HIS A 166 5.93 9.25 6.93
N ASN A 167 7.11 8.68 6.69
CA ASN A 167 8.17 8.65 7.69
C ASN A 167 9.13 9.86 7.64
N ASN A 168 8.89 10.85 6.77
CA ASN A 168 9.80 11.98 6.51
C ASN A 168 11.17 11.57 5.97
N GLY A 169 11.21 10.57 5.10
CA GLY A 169 12.43 10.05 4.47
C GLY A 169 12.73 8.58 4.76
N VAL A 170 13.59 7.99 3.93
CA VAL A 170 14.03 6.58 4.05
C VAL A 170 15.51 6.43 4.37
N LEU A 171 16.28 7.51 4.26
CA LEU A 171 17.70 7.53 4.64
C LEU A 171 17.93 8.17 6.01
N ALA A 172 19.07 7.85 6.61
CA ALA A 172 19.51 8.41 7.89
C ALA A 172 19.68 9.93 7.80
N LYS A 173 19.55 10.63 8.93
CA LYS A 173 19.57 12.11 9.01
C LYS A 173 20.79 12.76 8.33
N LYS A 174 21.97 12.14 8.40
CA LYS A 174 23.19 12.63 7.72
C LYS A 174 23.09 12.68 6.19
N TRP A 175 22.18 11.88 5.61
CA TRP A 175 21.89 11.82 4.18
C TRP A 175 20.62 12.60 3.80
N LYS A 176 20.05 13.40 4.72
CA LYS A 176 18.79 14.14 4.50
C LYS A 176 18.81 14.97 3.22
N TRP A 177 19.95 15.56 2.86
CA TRP A 177 20.09 16.33 1.63
C TRP A 177 19.80 15.46 0.39
N PHE A 178 20.38 14.26 0.32
CA PHE A 178 20.17 13.34 -0.80
C PHE A 178 18.77 12.74 -0.76
N ASP A 179 18.32 12.35 0.43
CA ASP A 179 16.97 11.84 0.71
C ASP A 179 15.85 12.81 0.29
N SER A 180 16.13 14.11 0.34
CA SER A 180 15.20 15.16 -0.10
C SER A 180 15.29 15.46 -1.60
N VAL A 181 16.40 15.09 -2.27
CA VAL A 181 16.67 15.46 -3.66
C VAL A 181 16.37 14.33 -4.64
N PHE A 182 16.63 13.07 -4.26
CA PHE A 182 16.40 11.94 -5.17
C PHE A 182 14.96 11.86 -5.70
N PRO A 183 13.89 12.19 -4.92
CA PRO A 183 12.51 12.13 -5.45
C PRO A 183 12.34 13.05 -6.65
N TYR A 184 12.88 14.27 -6.61
CA TYR A 184 12.77 15.23 -7.72
C TYR A 184 13.46 14.76 -9.01
N VAL A 185 14.39 13.81 -8.93
CA VAL A 185 15.00 13.17 -10.12
C VAL A 185 14.18 11.94 -10.56
N LEU A 186 13.80 11.09 -9.61
CA LEU A 186 13.24 9.77 -9.90
C LEU A 186 11.72 9.77 -10.11
N GLU A 187 10.98 10.66 -9.46
CA GLU A 187 9.51 10.71 -9.56
C GLU A 187 9.04 10.82 -11.02
N PRO A 188 9.52 11.78 -11.85
CA PRO A 188 9.08 11.87 -13.25
C PRO A 188 9.43 10.62 -14.06
N LEU A 189 10.59 10.02 -13.82
CA LEU A 189 11.05 8.81 -14.52
C LEU A 189 10.14 7.60 -14.23
N LEU A 190 9.52 7.57 -13.05
CA LEU A 190 8.64 6.50 -12.58
C LEU A 190 7.15 6.89 -12.71
N GLY A 191 6.87 7.97 -13.45
CA GLY A 191 5.52 8.41 -13.78
C GLY A 191 4.85 9.33 -12.76
N HIS A 192 5.48 9.59 -11.63
CA HIS A 192 4.97 10.50 -10.60
C HIS A 192 5.10 11.95 -11.07
N THR A 193 4.23 12.81 -10.54
CA THR A 193 4.38 14.26 -10.60
C THR A 193 4.89 14.75 -9.26
N TRP A 194 5.73 15.80 -9.28
CA TRP A 194 6.43 16.30 -8.10
C TRP A 194 5.47 16.70 -7.00
N ASP A 195 5.72 16.18 -5.80
CA ASP A 195 4.96 16.37 -4.55
C ASP A 195 3.47 15.95 -4.59
N SER A 196 2.92 15.62 -5.76
CA SER A 196 1.48 15.35 -5.91
C SER A 196 1.05 14.12 -5.11
N TYR A 197 1.89 13.09 -5.04
CA TYR A 197 1.59 11.92 -4.22
C TYR A 197 1.53 12.26 -2.73
N TYR A 198 2.43 13.11 -2.22
CA TYR A 198 2.39 13.59 -0.83
C TYR A 198 1.12 14.38 -0.53
N TYR A 199 0.78 15.37 -1.37
CA TYR A 199 -0.37 16.21 -1.12
C TYR A 199 -1.69 15.45 -1.26
N HIS A 200 -1.80 14.56 -2.25
CA HIS A 200 -2.99 13.75 -2.42
C HIS A 200 -3.13 12.68 -1.34
N HIS A 201 -2.07 11.90 -1.08
CA HIS A 201 -2.15 10.77 -0.15
C HIS A 201 -2.18 11.24 1.30
N VAL A 202 -1.16 11.97 1.74
CA VAL A 202 -0.96 12.30 3.17
C VAL A 202 -1.83 13.48 3.60
N LYS A 203 -1.93 14.53 2.78
CA LYS A 203 -2.62 15.78 3.16
C LYS A 203 -4.11 15.81 2.82
N HIS A 204 -4.59 14.82 2.08
CA HIS A 204 -5.97 14.76 1.60
C HIS A 204 -6.61 13.39 1.88
N HIS A 205 -6.15 12.31 1.25
CA HIS A 205 -6.77 10.98 1.36
C HIS A 205 -6.78 10.45 2.80
N HIS A 206 -5.64 10.49 3.50
CA HIS A 206 -5.55 10.11 4.92
C HIS A 206 -6.37 10.99 5.87
N VAL A 207 -6.66 12.23 5.48
CA VAL A 207 -7.49 13.15 6.29
C VAL A 207 -8.97 12.82 6.15
N GLU A 208 -9.38 12.40 4.96
CA GLU A 208 -10.78 12.13 4.62
C GLU A 208 -11.14 10.64 4.73
N SER A 209 -10.16 9.73 4.77
CA SER A 209 -10.27 8.28 5.00
C SER A 209 -11.31 7.58 4.10
N ASN A 210 -11.20 7.77 2.78
CA ASN A 210 -12.20 7.32 1.78
C ASN A 210 -13.63 7.85 2.03
N GLY A 211 -13.80 8.82 2.93
CA GLY A 211 -15.07 9.43 3.27
C GLY A 211 -15.57 10.40 2.19
N PRO A 212 -16.70 11.09 2.45
CA PRO A 212 -17.38 11.90 1.45
C PRO A 212 -16.58 13.08 0.92
N GLY A 213 -15.61 13.58 1.68
CA GLY A 213 -14.71 14.67 1.27
C GLY A 213 -13.49 14.19 0.49
N ASP A 214 -13.24 12.89 0.40
CA ASP A 214 -12.11 12.34 -0.34
C ASP A 214 -12.36 12.43 -1.87
N LEU A 215 -11.47 13.10 -2.59
CA LEU A 215 -11.47 13.21 -4.05
C LEU A 215 -11.25 11.85 -4.74
N SER A 216 -10.62 10.88 -4.10
CA SER A 216 -10.51 9.48 -4.55
C SER A 216 -11.50 8.54 -3.85
N THR A 217 -12.61 9.07 -3.32
CA THR A 217 -13.61 8.22 -2.65
C THR A 217 -14.27 7.23 -3.61
N THR A 218 -14.46 6.00 -3.13
CA THR A 218 -15.22 4.95 -3.83
C THR A 218 -16.67 4.87 -3.36
N ILE A 219 -17.07 5.56 -2.27
CA ILE A 219 -18.34 5.28 -1.57
C ILE A 219 -19.57 5.64 -2.41
N ARG A 220 -19.45 6.64 -3.29
CA ARG A 220 -20.52 7.08 -4.20
C ARG A 220 -20.68 6.19 -5.43
N TYR A 221 -19.78 5.24 -5.62
CA TYR A 221 -19.77 4.32 -6.74
C TYR A 221 -20.30 2.95 -6.34
N GLN A 222 -20.93 2.27 -7.30
CA GLN A 222 -21.15 0.82 -7.24
C GLN A 222 -19.82 0.15 -7.54
N ARG A 223 -19.21 -0.51 -6.54
CA ARG A 223 -17.79 -0.88 -6.54
C ARG A 223 -17.48 -2.20 -7.28
N ASP A 224 -18.50 -2.82 -7.85
CA ASP A 224 -18.44 -4.00 -8.72
C ASP A 224 -18.98 -3.73 -10.14
N ASP A 225 -19.01 -2.45 -10.55
CA ASP A 225 -19.48 -2.01 -11.86
C ASP A 225 -18.35 -1.36 -12.69
N VAL A 226 -18.18 -1.84 -13.93
CA VAL A 226 -17.10 -1.39 -14.83
C VAL A 226 -17.28 0.06 -15.26
N LEU A 227 -18.50 0.51 -15.55
CA LEU A 227 -18.75 1.89 -16.01
C LEU A 227 -18.48 2.88 -14.89
N HIS A 228 -18.83 2.51 -13.66
CA HIS A 228 -18.52 3.29 -12.47
C HIS A 228 -17.01 3.38 -12.21
N PHE A 229 -16.27 2.28 -12.36
CA PHE A 229 -14.80 2.31 -12.30
C PHE A 229 -14.21 3.21 -13.39
N LEU A 230 -14.68 3.11 -14.63
CA LEU A 230 -14.21 3.96 -15.72
C LEU A 230 -14.52 5.44 -15.47
N HIS A 231 -15.70 5.77 -14.94
CA HIS A 231 -16.05 7.14 -14.56
C HIS A 231 -15.15 7.67 -13.43
N TYR A 232 -14.92 6.85 -12.40
CA TYR A 232 -14.00 7.14 -11.30
C TYR A 232 -12.57 7.42 -11.80
N PHE A 233 -12.03 6.51 -12.63
CA PHE A 233 -10.71 6.65 -13.22
C PHE A 233 -10.59 7.89 -14.11
N ALA A 234 -11.54 8.10 -15.02
CA ALA A 234 -11.52 9.24 -15.94
C ALA A 234 -11.60 10.58 -15.21
N ARG A 235 -12.43 10.68 -14.16
CA ARG A 235 -12.51 11.89 -13.33
C ARG A 235 -11.16 12.21 -12.70
N PHE A 236 -10.54 11.23 -12.05
CA PHE A 236 -9.24 11.42 -11.41
C PHE A 236 -8.17 11.83 -12.44
N LEU A 237 -8.06 11.08 -13.54
CA LEU A 237 -7.05 11.33 -14.57
C LEU A 237 -7.12 12.76 -15.13
N LEU A 238 -8.34 13.26 -15.37
CA LEU A 238 -8.57 14.53 -16.05
C LEU A 238 -8.62 15.73 -15.12
N PHE A 239 -9.11 15.58 -13.88
CA PHE A 239 -9.47 16.72 -13.04
C PHE A 239 -8.67 16.84 -11.73
N ILE A 240 -7.93 15.81 -11.30
CA ILE A 240 -7.30 15.83 -9.97
C ILE A 240 -6.30 16.97 -9.79
N TRP A 241 -5.59 17.34 -10.86
CA TRP A 241 -4.62 18.44 -10.88
C TRP A 241 -5.24 19.80 -10.50
N LEU A 242 -6.55 19.95 -10.70
CA LEU A 242 -7.34 21.13 -10.34
C LEU A 242 -8.16 20.92 -9.07
N GLU A 243 -8.81 19.76 -8.93
CA GLU A 243 -9.69 19.47 -7.79
C GLU A 243 -8.94 19.48 -6.45
N LEU A 244 -7.69 18.97 -6.41
CA LEU A 244 -6.91 18.91 -5.17
C LEU A 244 -6.52 20.30 -4.63
N PRO A 245 -5.95 21.23 -5.43
CA PRO A 245 -5.76 22.62 -4.99
C PRO A 245 -7.07 23.31 -4.56
N LEU A 246 -8.16 23.11 -5.30
CA LEU A 246 -9.46 23.69 -4.94
C LEU A 246 -10.01 23.14 -3.63
N TYR A 247 -9.82 21.85 -3.37
CA TYR A 247 -10.14 21.23 -2.08
C TYR A 247 -9.41 21.94 -0.94
N PHE A 248 -8.10 22.15 -1.07
CA PHE A 248 -7.32 22.84 -0.04
C PHE A 248 -7.76 24.30 0.16
N ILE A 249 -8.13 25.02 -0.90
CA ILE A 249 -8.69 26.38 -0.80
C ILE A 249 -10.00 26.35 -0.01
N ARG A 250 -10.92 25.43 -0.33
CA ARG A 250 -12.21 25.28 0.39
C ARG A 250 -12.04 24.95 1.87
N LYS A 251 -10.96 24.25 2.24
CA LYS A 251 -10.59 23.93 3.63
C LYS A 251 -9.74 25.03 4.30
N GLY A 252 -9.54 26.19 3.67
CA GLY A 252 -8.74 27.30 4.20
C GLY A 252 -7.22 27.06 4.20
N LYS A 253 -6.74 25.99 3.56
CA LYS A 253 -5.31 25.58 3.51
C LYS A 253 -4.63 26.09 2.23
N THR A 254 -4.67 27.40 1.99
CA THR A 254 -4.17 28.02 0.74
C THR A 254 -2.69 27.72 0.46
N ASN A 255 -1.85 27.59 1.49
CA ASN A 255 -0.44 27.21 1.32
C ASN A 255 -0.30 25.83 0.67
N LEU A 256 -1.08 24.83 1.12
CA LEU A 256 -1.08 23.49 0.53
C LEU A 256 -1.63 23.53 -0.90
N ALA A 257 -2.65 24.35 -1.16
CA ALA A 257 -3.22 24.51 -2.50
C ALA A 257 -2.17 25.01 -3.50
N VAL A 258 -1.43 26.07 -3.14
CA VAL A 258 -0.39 26.65 -3.99
C VAL A 258 0.72 25.65 -4.24
N ARG A 259 1.19 24.93 -3.22
CA ARG A 259 2.27 23.94 -3.39
C ARG A 259 1.84 22.75 -4.25
N ALA A 260 0.65 22.19 -4.00
CA ALA A 260 0.11 21.10 -4.81
C ALA A 260 -0.05 21.52 -6.28
N PHE A 261 -0.58 22.71 -6.53
CA PHE A 261 -0.72 23.25 -7.88
C PHE A 261 0.64 23.47 -8.56
N ILE A 262 1.61 24.06 -7.85
CA ILE A 262 2.95 24.32 -8.41
C ILE A 262 3.67 23.02 -8.74
N GLY A 263 3.66 22.02 -7.85
CA GLY A 263 4.31 20.73 -8.12
C GLY A 263 3.75 20.06 -9.37
N GLU A 264 2.43 20.01 -9.46
CA GLU A 264 1.72 19.42 -10.59
C GLU A 264 1.95 20.19 -11.91
N ALA A 265 1.79 21.52 -11.89
CA ALA A 265 2.00 22.38 -13.06
C ALA A 265 3.48 22.35 -13.54
N SER A 266 4.43 22.37 -12.61
CA SER A 266 5.86 22.25 -12.92
C SER A 266 6.18 20.90 -13.56
N SER A 267 5.52 19.82 -13.11
CA SER A 267 5.67 18.50 -13.72
C SER A 267 5.17 18.48 -15.16
N TYR A 268 4.02 19.10 -15.44
CA TYR A 268 3.50 19.21 -16.81
C TYR A 268 4.39 20.07 -17.71
N VAL A 269 4.89 21.20 -17.21
CA VAL A 269 5.86 22.03 -17.93
C VAL A 269 7.13 21.23 -18.22
N PHE A 270 7.67 20.50 -17.24
CA PHE A 270 8.84 19.65 -17.42
C PHE A 270 8.61 18.59 -18.51
N ILE A 271 7.54 17.80 -18.42
CA ILE A 271 7.22 16.77 -19.41
C ILE A 271 7.03 17.40 -20.81
N TYR A 272 6.36 18.55 -20.89
CA TYR A 272 6.21 19.29 -22.14
C TYR A 272 7.56 19.70 -22.74
N MET A 273 8.45 20.28 -21.92
CA MET A 273 9.78 20.70 -22.35
C MET A 273 10.62 19.51 -22.82
N MET A 274 10.62 18.40 -22.08
CA MET A 274 11.30 17.17 -22.49
C MET A 274 10.75 16.65 -23.82
N THR A 275 9.42 16.67 -23.99
CA THR A 275 8.74 16.26 -25.24
C THR A 275 9.14 17.14 -26.42
N LYS A 276 9.35 18.44 -26.20
CA LYS A 276 9.89 19.36 -27.22
C LYS A 276 11.34 19.06 -27.59
N LEU A 277 12.16 18.60 -26.66
CA LEU A 277 13.55 18.21 -26.92
C LEU A 277 13.63 16.93 -27.76
N ASN A 278 12.91 15.88 -27.35
CA ASN A 278 12.83 14.63 -28.10
C ASN A 278 11.48 13.94 -27.82
N PRO A 279 10.52 14.01 -28.74
CA PRO A 279 9.19 13.45 -28.50
C PRO A 279 9.21 11.92 -28.42
N ARG A 280 10.11 11.26 -29.16
CA ARG A 280 10.21 9.79 -29.15
C ARG A 280 10.74 9.31 -27.81
N ALA A 281 11.83 9.88 -27.32
CA ALA A 281 12.39 9.52 -26.01
C ALA A 281 11.39 9.84 -24.88
N SER A 282 10.79 11.04 -24.91
CA SER A 282 9.85 11.48 -23.88
C SER A 282 8.61 10.61 -23.77
N THR A 283 8.12 10.05 -24.88
CA THR A 283 7.00 9.11 -24.85
C THR A 283 7.31 7.89 -23.97
N PHE A 284 8.48 7.28 -24.13
CA PHE A 284 8.86 6.07 -23.38
C PHE A 284 9.37 6.37 -21.96
N VAL A 285 9.99 7.53 -21.75
CA VAL A 285 10.61 7.89 -20.47
C VAL A 285 9.63 8.57 -19.52
N PHE A 286 8.67 9.36 -20.02
CA PHE A 286 7.81 10.19 -19.18
C PHE A 286 6.32 9.94 -19.42
N LEU A 287 5.83 10.07 -20.66
CA LEU A 287 4.38 10.05 -20.93
C LEU A 287 3.74 8.68 -20.65
N LEU A 288 4.36 7.59 -21.11
CA LEU A 288 3.85 6.25 -20.88
C LEU A 288 3.96 5.84 -19.40
N PRO A 289 5.11 6.01 -18.70
CA PRO A 289 5.17 5.78 -17.26
C PRO A 289 4.14 6.59 -16.47
N PHE A 290 3.93 7.87 -16.81
CA PHE A 290 2.92 8.72 -16.19
C PHE A 290 1.50 8.17 -16.35
N ALA A 291 1.12 7.76 -17.57
CA ALA A 291 -0.20 7.17 -17.82
C ALA A 291 -0.38 5.83 -17.11
N VAL A 292 0.65 4.96 -17.13
CA VAL A 292 0.64 3.66 -16.46
C VAL A 292 0.52 3.82 -14.96
N LEU A 293 1.32 4.70 -14.34
CA LEU A 293 1.25 4.95 -12.91
C LEU A 293 -0.14 5.45 -12.49
N ARG A 294 -0.68 6.46 -13.18
CA ARG A 294 -2.01 6.99 -12.83
C ARG A 294 -3.08 5.91 -12.92
N PHE A 295 -3.05 5.08 -13.95
CA PHE A 295 -3.98 3.96 -14.06
C PHE A 295 -3.78 2.96 -12.90
N ALA A 296 -2.54 2.57 -12.63
CA ALA A 296 -2.19 1.62 -11.58
C ALA A 296 -2.62 2.11 -10.17
N LEU A 297 -2.40 3.39 -9.85
CA LEU A 297 -2.83 3.99 -8.57
C LEU A 297 -4.35 3.93 -8.41
N MET A 298 -5.12 4.20 -9.47
CA MET A 298 -6.58 4.19 -9.39
C MET A 298 -7.16 2.78 -9.33
N VAL A 299 -6.54 1.81 -10.01
CA VAL A 299 -6.85 0.38 -9.85
C VAL A 299 -6.56 -0.06 -8.42
N GLY A 300 -5.37 0.26 -7.90
CA GLY A 300 -4.97 -0.07 -6.53
C GLY A 300 -5.92 0.50 -5.48
N ASN A 301 -6.18 1.81 -5.54
CA ASN A 301 -7.11 2.48 -4.62
C ASN A 301 -8.53 1.90 -4.72
N TRP A 302 -9.00 1.55 -5.91
CA TRP A 302 -10.30 0.90 -6.06
C TRP A 302 -10.32 -0.45 -5.33
N GLY A 303 -9.32 -1.30 -5.55
CA GLY A 303 -9.19 -2.58 -4.86
C GLY A 303 -9.09 -2.44 -3.33
N GLN A 304 -8.31 -1.47 -2.85
CA GLN A 304 -8.12 -1.16 -1.43
C GLN A 304 -9.41 -0.71 -0.73
N HIS A 305 -10.27 0.01 -1.45
CA HIS A 305 -11.47 0.67 -0.91
C HIS A 305 -12.78 0.20 -1.56
N ALA A 306 -12.82 -0.99 -2.15
CA ALA A 306 -14.04 -1.48 -2.79
C ALA A 306 -15.05 -2.10 -1.80
N LEU A 307 -14.53 -2.67 -0.70
CA LEU A 307 -15.30 -3.39 0.30
C LEU A 307 -15.52 -2.51 1.53
N VAL A 308 -16.54 -1.65 1.45
CA VAL A 308 -16.91 -0.69 2.50
C VAL A 308 -18.15 -1.20 3.21
N ASP A 309 -18.07 -1.35 4.53
CA ASP A 309 -19.20 -1.82 5.33
C ASP A 309 -20.40 -0.87 5.33
N GLU A 310 -21.58 -1.42 5.10
CA GLU A 310 -22.82 -0.63 4.99
C GLU A 310 -23.37 -0.15 6.34
N VAL A 311 -22.94 -0.74 7.46
CA VAL A 311 -23.44 -0.42 8.81
C VAL A 311 -22.56 0.65 9.45
N ASP A 312 -21.26 0.44 9.48
CA ASP A 312 -20.29 1.39 10.02
C ASP A 312 -19.16 1.63 9.00
N PRO A 313 -19.40 2.53 8.03
CA PRO A 313 -18.45 2.86 6.97
C PRO A 313 -17.34 3.83 7.44
N SER A 314 -17.29 4.17 8.73
CA SER A 314 -16.31 5.09 9.30
C SER A 314 -15.18 4.37 10.04
N SER A 315 -15.36 3.08 10.33
CA SER A 315 -14.36 2.24 11.01
C SER A 315 -13.35 1.66 10.03
N ASP A 316 -12.08 1.96 10.26
CA ASP A 316 -10.97 1.46 9.43
C ASP A 316 -10.90 -0.08 9.39
N PHE A 317 -11.32 -0.77 10.46
CA PHE A 317 -11.41 -2.23 10.46
C PHE A 317 -12.45 -2.76 9.47
N ARG A 318 -13.53 -2.00 9.25
CA ARG A 318 -14.69 -2.44 8.46
C ARG A 318 -14.60 -2.03 7.00
N THR A 319 -13.76 -1.04 6.70
CA THR A 319 -13.65 -0.41 5.38
C THR A 319 -12.27 -0.46 4.75
N SER A 320 -11.27 -0.91 5.52
CA SER A 320 -9.95 -1.29 4.99
C SER A 320 -9.80 -2.80 5.01
N VAL A 321 -9.10 -3.31 4.01
CA VAL A 321 -8.83 -4.74 3.84
C VAL A 321 -7.37 -5.02 4.16
N THR A 322 -7.06 -6.23 4.65
CA THR A 322 -5.69 -6.74 4.76
C THR A 322 -5.47 -7.87 3.74
N MET A 323 -4.33 -7.85 3.05
CA MET A 323 -3.88 -8.88 2.10
C MET A 323 -2.55 -9.45 2.58
N ILE A 324 -2.51 -10.77 2.75
CA ILE A 324 -1.33 -11.51 3.18
C ILE A 324 -1.00 -12.62 2.19
N ASP A 325 0.19 -13.21 2.30
CA ASP A 325 0.60 -14.34 1.45
C ASP A 325 0.46 -13.98 -0.03
N VAL A 326 1.01 -12.82 -0.41
CA VAL A 326 0.96 -12.27 -1.77
C VAL A 326 2.31 -11.71 -2.17
N MET A 327 2.66 -11.86 -3.46
CA MET A 327 3.93 -11.34 -3.99
C MET A 327 4.05 -9.82 -3.83
N SER A 328 2.93 -9.09 -3.85
CA SER A 328 2.92 -7.64 -3.64
C SER A 328 3.52 -7.25 -2.28
N ASN A 329 3.30 -8.01 -1.19
CA ASN A 329 3.90 -7.69 0.11
C ASN A 329 5.43 -7.74 0.06
N ARG A 330 5.99 -8.61 -0.76
CA ARG A 330 7.43 -8.74 -0.97
C ARG A 330 8.02 -7.56 -1.73
N VAL A 331 7.38 -7.14 -2.82
CA VAL A 331 7.93 -6.10 -3.73
C VAL A 331 7.47 -4.67 -3.38
N CYS A 332 6.35 -4.55 -2.67
CA CYS A 332 5.70 -3.30 -2.28
C CYS A 332 5.66 -3.13 -0.75
N PHE A 333 6.60 -3.74 -0.03
CA PHE A 333 6.87 -3.45 1.39
C PHE A 333 5.63 -3.60 2.29
N ASN A 334 5.04 -4.80 2.31
CA ASN A 334 3.86 -5.11 3.13
C ASN A 334 2.65 -4.18 2.93
N ASP A 335 2.50 -3.54 1.76
CA ASP A 335 1.34 -2.71 1.42
C ASP A 335 -0.03 -3.43 1.57
N GLY A 336 -0.04 -4.77 1.53
CA GLY A 336 -1.22 -5.56 1.84
C GLY A 336 -1.77 -5.34 3.25
N TYR A 337 -0.97 -4.89 4.23
CA TYR A 337 -1.43 -4.59 5.60
C TYR A 337 -2.11 -3.21 5.70
N HIS A 338 -2.97 -2.91 4.74
CA HIS A 338 -3.59 -1.61 4.54
C HIS A 338 -4.50 -1.17 5.70
N THR A 339 -5.20 -2.10 6.38
CA THR A 339 -5.89 -1.78 7.65
C THR A 339 -4.93 -1.27 8.71
N ALA A 340 -3.77 -1.93 8.90
CA ALA A 340 -2.78 -1.46 9.87
C ALA A 340 -2.25 -0.07 9.48
N HIS A 341 -2.03 0.16 8.18
CA HIS A 341 -1.62 1.44 7.64
C HIS A 341 -2.60 2.58 7.95
N HIS A 342 -3.91 2.39 7.77
CA HIS A 342 -4.91 3.42 8.11
C HIS A 342 -4.99 3.71 9.61
N LEU A 343 -4.83 2.68 10.45
CA LEU A 343 -4.82 2.86 11.90
C LEU A 343 -3.64 3.72 12.37
N ASN A 344 -2.45 3.54 11.77
CA ASN A 344 -1.28 4.36 12.06
C ASN A 344 -0.40 4.51 10.82
N PRO A 345 -0.56 5.62 10.05
CA PRO A 345 0.16 5.82 8.81
C PRO A 345 1.68 5.98 8.97
N LEU A 346 2.15 6.27 10.19
CA LEU A 346 3.57 6.41 10.51
C LEU A 346 4.24 5.07 10.88
N ARG A 347 3.48 3.96 10.93
CA ARG A 347 4.04 2.66 11.27
C ARG A 347 5.01 2.19 10.20
N HIS A 348 6.19 1.76 10.63
CA HIS A 348 7.17 1.18 9.73
C HIS A 348 6.60 -0.06 9.02
N TRP A 349 6.87 -0.20 7.73
CA TRP A 349 6.29 -1.27 6.92
C TRP A 349 6.57 -2.69 7.42
N ARG A 350 7.69 -2.93 8.11
CA ARG A 350 8.00 -4.23 8.72
C ARG A 350 7.31 -4.48 10.04
N ASP A 351 6.79 -3.44 10.68
CA ASP A 351 6.08 -3.56 11.95
C ASP A 351 4.58 -3.79 11.75
N GLN A 352 4.06 -3.61 10.53
CA GLN A 352 2.64 -3.86 10.24
C GLN A 352 2.20 -5.31 10.51
N PRO A 353 2.96 -6.36 10.12
CA PRO A 353 2.61 -7.74 10.45
C PRO A 353 2.64 -8.02 11.96
N LEU A 354 3.63 -7.47 12.67
CA LEU A 354 3.73 -7.60 14.12
C LEU A 354 2.53 -6.97 14.82
N HIS A 355 2.17 -5.74 14.43
CA HIS A 355 0.98 -5.06 14.92
C HIS A 355 -0.30 -5.86 14.65
N PHE A 356 -0.44 -6.44 13.45
CA PHE A 356 -1.59 -7.27 13.11
C PHE A 356 -1.73 -8.44 14.10
N VAL A 357 -0.66 -9.18 14.39
CA VAL A 357 -0.70 -10.32 15.32
C VAL A 357 -1.01 -9.87 16.75
N LYS A 358 -0.39 -8.77 17.22
CA LYS A 358 -0.67 -8.19 18.55
C LYS A 358 -2.13 -7.75 18.69
N SER A 359 -2.71 -7.24 17.61
CA SER A 359 -4.04 -6.62 17.60
C SER A 359 -5.14 -7.56 17.12
N LYS A 360 -4.90 -8.87 16.96
CA LYS A 360 -5.87 -9.78 16.31
C LYS A 360 -7.26 -9.73 16.90
N GLU A 361 -7.39 -9.54 18.21
CA GLU A 361 -8.69 -9.41 18.84
C GLU A 361 -9.46 -8.20 18.32
N ALA A 362 -8.81 -7.05 18.20
CA ALA A 362 -9.38 -5.86 17.59
C ALA A 362 -9.83 -6.11 16.13
N TYR A 363 -9.04 -6.85 15.35
CA TYR A 363 -9.41 -7.23 13.97
C TYR A 363 -10.65 -8.14 13.93
N ARG A 364 -10.73 -9.15 14.80
CA ARG A 364 -11.90 -10.05 14.89
C ARG A 364 -13.15 -9.30 15.31
N SER A 365 -13.05 -8.54 16.39
CA SER A 365 -14.18 -7.78 16.94
C SER A 365 -14.63 -6.64 16.02
N GLY A 366 -13.69 -6.01 15.32
CA GLY A 366 -13.95 -5.02 14.28
C GLY A 366 -14.56 -5.61 13.00
N ARG A 367 -14.69 -6.93 12.90
CA ARG A 367 -15.14 -7.67 11.71
C ARG A 367 -14.30 -7.32 10.47
N ALA A 368 -12.99 -7.26 10.65
CA ALA A 368 -12.05 -6.96 9.58
C ALA A 368 -12.01 -8.04 8.51
N LEU A 369 -11.63 -7.65 7.30
CA LEU A 369 -11.47 -8.55 6.17
C LEU A 369 -10.00 -8.81 5.91
N VAL A 370 -9.62 -10.09 5.92
CA VAL A 370 -8.27 -10.55 5.63
C VAL A 370 -8.33 -11.53 4.46
N PHE A 371 -7.58 -11.24 3.41
CA PHE A 371 -7.47 -12.10 2.24
C PHE A 371 -6.05 -12.67 2.12
N HIS A 372 -5.95 -13.85 1.53
CA HIS A 372 -4.69 -14.49 1.20
C HIS A 372 -4.61 -14.76 -0.31
N ASP A 373 -3.40 -14.76 -0.88
CA ASP A 373 -3.14 -15.12 -2.29
C ASP A 373 -3.99 -14.31 -3.31
N ILE A 374 -4.29 -13.05 -2.99
CA ILE A 374 -4.96 -12.12 -3.90
C ILE A 374 -4.49 -10.68 -3.63
N ASP A 375 -3.95 -10.01 -4.65
CA ASP A 375 -3.49 -8.62 -4.55
C ASP A 375 -4.58 -7.60 -4.94
N TRP A 376 -4.28 -6.29 -4.83
CA TRP A 376 -5.22 -5.21 -5.14
C TRP A 376 -5.71 -5.19 -6.59
N PHE A 377 -4.87 -5.60 -7.54
CA PHE A 377 -5.23 -5.64 -8.96
C PHE A 377 -6.17 -6.81 -9.21
N MET A 378 -5.85 -7.98 -8.66
CA MET A 378 -6.71 -9.16 -8.73
C MET A 378 -8.05 -8.92 -8.04
N MET A 379 -8.05 -8.30 -6.84
CA MET A 379 -9.27 -7.88 -6.14
C MET A 379 -10.13 -6.99 -7.03
N THR A 380 -9.55 -5.96 -7.65
CA THR A 380 -10.26 -5.07 -8.57
C THR A 380 -10.88 -5.86 -9.73
N VAL A 381 -10.09 -6.71 -10.40
CA VAL A 381 -10.56 -7.52 -11.53
C VAL A 381 -11.70 -8.45 -11.12
N LYS A 382 -11.59 -9.12 -9.98
CA LYS A 382 -12.61 -10.05 -9.47
C LYS A 382 -13.90 -9.34 -9.09
N LEU A 383 -13.81 -8.16 -8.47
CA LEU A 383 -14.98 -7.34 -8.17
C LEU A 383 -15.69 -6.85 -9.43
N LEU A 384 -14.95 -6.31 -10.39
CA LEU A 384 -15.51 -5.86 -11.67
C LEU A 384 -16.10 -7.01 -12.51
N SER A 385 -15.62 -8.23 -12.28
CA SER A 385 -16.16 -9.46 -12.88
C SER A 385 -17.30 -10.07 -12.05
N LYS A 386 -17.65 -9.49 -10.89
CA LYS A 386 -18.63 -9.99 -9.92
C LYS A 386 -18.35 -11.42 -9.44
N ASP A 387 -17.09 -11.82 -9.45
CA ASP A 387 -16.61 -13.14 -9.05
C ASP A 387 -16.39 -13.22 -7.54
N TYR A 388 -17.47 -13.01 -6.79
CA TYR A 388 -17.47 -13.01 -5.32
C TYR A 388 -17.15 -14.39 -4.73
N LEU A 389 -17.40 -15.46 -5.48
CA LEU A 389 -17.14 -16.81 -5.03
C LEU A 389 -15.63 -17.08 -4.96
N THR A 390 -14.85 -16.62 -5.95
CA THR A 390 -13.39 -16.65 -5.84
C THR A 390 -12.89 -15.74 -4.72
N LEU A 391 -13.44 -14.54 -4.56
CA LEU A 391 -13.06 -13.68 -3.43
C LEU A 391 -13.31 -14.36 -2.07
N ALA A 392 -14.43 -15.07 -1.92
CA ALA A 392 -14.72 -15.85 -0.73
C ALA A 392 -13.74 -17.01 -0.51
N ASP A 393 -13.21 -17.61 -1.58
CA ASP A 393 -12.18 -18.66 -1.48
C ASP A 393 -10.84 -18.14 -0.97
N HIS A 394 -10.55 -16.85 -1.17
CA HIS A 394 -9.34 -16.16 -0.73
C HIS A 394 -9.51 -15.46 0.63
N LEU A 395 -10.70 -15.45 1.22
CA LEU A 395 -10.91 -14.85 2.53
C LEU A 395 -10.41 -15.80 3.62
N VAL A 396 -9.62 -15.29 4.55
CA VAL A 396 -9.26 -16.00 5.79
C VAL A 396 -10.31 -15.62 6.85
N PRO A 397 -11.25 -16.51 7.21
CA PRO A 397 -12.34 -16.15 8.11
C PRO A 397 -11.81 -15.77 9.50
N MET A 398 -12.25 -14.62 10.02
CA MET A 398 -11.94 -14.15 11.37
C MET A 398 -13.21 -13.86 12.15
N GLY A 399 -13.20 -14.15 13.45
CA GLY A 399 -14.30 -13.80 14.35
C GLY A 399 -15.62 -14.50 14.00
N ASP A 400 -16.67 -13.71 13.79
CA ASP A 400 -18.00 -14.18 13.40
C ASP A 400 -18.05 -14.79 11.99
N GLN A 401 -17.00 -14.59 11.18
CA GLN A 401 -16.87 -15.19 9.85
C GLN A 401 -16.53 -16.69 9.94
N ILE A 402 -15.98 -17.16 11.06
CA ILE A 402 -15.59 -18.56 11.24
C ILE A 402 -16.85 -19.44 11.27
N GLY A 403 -16.91 -20.38 10.32
CA GLY A 403 -18.06 -21.27 10.12
C GLY A 403 -19.05 -20.78 9.07
N MET A 404 -18.92 -19.56 8.53
CA MET A 404 -19.71 -19.12 7.38
C MET A 404 -19.37 -19.98 6.16
N SER A 405 -20.40 -20.33 5.39
CA SER A 405 -20.27 -20.98 4.10
C SER A 405 -19.66 -20.04 3.06
N ARG A 406 -19.07 -20.63 2.02
CA ARG A 406 -18.55 -19.89 0.85
C ARG A 406 -19.56 -18.90 0.26
N THR A 407 -20.83 -19.29 0.20
CA THR A 407 -21.93 -18.44 -0.30
C THR A 407 -22.25 -17.30 0.63
N GLU A 408 -22.28 -17.53 1.95
CA GLU A 408 -22.52 -16.47 2.94
C GLU A 408 -21.40 -15.44 2.93
N LEU A 409 -20.14 -15.89 2.79
CA LEU A 409 -18.99 -15.00 2.63
C LEU A 409 -19.08 -14.19 1.33
N ALA A 410 -19.41 -14.82 0.21
CA ALA A 410 -19.57 -14.13 -1.08
C ALA A 410 -20.69 -13.07 -1.03
N ASP A 411 -21.81 -13.38 -0.37
CA ASP A 411 -22.91 -12.43 -0.21
C ASP A 411 -22.58 -11.29 0.77
N MET A 412 -21.81 -11.56 1.82
CA MET A 412 -21.24 -10.51 2.69
C MET A 412 -20.38 -9.54 1.87
N LEU A 413 -19.44 -10.06 1.07
CA LEU A 413 -18.57 -9.23 0.23
C LEU A 413 -19.38 -8.42 -0.79
N ARG A 414 -20.42 -9.02 -1.39
CA ARG A 414 -21.32 -8.35 -2.33
C ARG A 414 -22.12 -7.20 -1.70
N ARG A 415 -22.53 -7.31 -0.44
CA ARG A 415 -23.20 -6.19 0.25
C ARG A 415 -22.27 -4.98 0.45
N LYS A 416 -20.99 -5.24 0.73
CA LYS A 416 -19.98 -4.20 0.95
C LYS A 416 -19.58 -3.41 -0.31
N THR A 417 -20.00 -3.82 -1.51
CA THR A 417 -19.73 -3.07 -2.76
C THR A 417 -20.83 -2.07 -3.13
N ARG A 418 -21.92 -2.02 -2.37
CA ARG A 418 -23.09 -1.18 -2.68
C ARG A 418 -22.79 0.31 -2.52
N LYS A 419 -23.12 1.08 -3.57
CA LYS A 419 -23.00 2.54 -3.50
C LYS A 419 -23.85 3.09 -2.35
N PHE A 420 -23.31 4.10 -1.66
CA PHE A 420 -24.06 4.84 -0.65
C PHE A 420 -24.92 5.89 -1.33
N THR A 421 -26.16 6.07 -0.87
CA THR A 421 -26.97 7.22 -1.25
C THR A 421 -26.48 8.48 -0.53
N GLU A 422 -26.83 9.68 -1.00
CA GLU A 422 -26.50 10.90 -0.25
C GLU A 422 -27.16 10.94 1.13
N ALA A 423 -28.33 10.29 1.30
CA ALA A 423 -28.96 10.11 2.59
C ALA A 423 -28.14 9.18 3.51
N ASP A 424 -27.62 8.06 2.99
CA ASP A 424 -26.70 7.19 3.74
C ASP A 424 -25.45 7.95 4.15
N ILE A 425 -24.87 8.72 3.23
CA ILE A 425 -23.67 9.51 3.49
C ILE A 425 -23.91 10.51 4.61
N GLN A 426 -25.02 11.25 4.54
CA GLN A 426 -25.38 12.23 5.55
C GLN A 426 -25.69 11.58 6.91
N ALA A 427 -26.26 10.37 6.92
CA ALA A 427 -26.58 9.67 8.17
C ALA A 427 -25.33 9.04 8.82
N LYS A 428 -24.45 8.42 8.03
CA LYS A 428 -23.37 7.54 8.53
C LYS A 428 -22.01 8.23 8.65
N PHE A 429 -21.77 9.32 7.92
CA PHE A 429 -20.51 10.06 7.96
C PHE A 429 -20.62 11.43 8.63
N ARG A 430 -21.74 11.73 9.28
CA ARG A 430 -21.84 12.89 10.17
C ARG A 430 -20.94 12.62 11.38
N ARG A 431 -19.66 13.00 11.28
CA ARG A 431 -18.87 13.35 12.46
C ARG A 431 -19.67 14.42 13.19
N GLU A 432 -19.97 14.19 14.46
CA GLU A 432 -20.54 15.18 15.35
C GLU A 432 -19.66 16.43 15.26
N ASN A 433 -20.13 17.45 14.55
CA ASN A 433 -19.60 18.80 14.68
C ASN A 433 -20.09 19.29 16.05
N ILE A 434 -19.34 18.95 17.10
CA ILE A 434 -19.34 19.67 18.38
C ILE A 434 -17.96 20.27 18.54
#